data_AF-A0A838IAI6-F1
#
_entry.id   AF-A0A838IAI6-F1
#
_cell.length_a   1.000
_cell.length_b   1.000
_cell.length_c   1.000
_cell.angle_alpha   90.00
_cell.angle_beta   90.00
_cell.angle_gamma   90.00
#
_symmetry.space_group_name_H-M   'P 1'
#
loop_
_entity.id
_entity.type
_entity.pdbx_description
1 polymer ?
#
loop_
_entity_poly.entity_id
_entity_poly.type
_entity_poly.pdbx_seq_one_letter_code
_entity_poly.pdbx_strand_id
1 'polypeptide(L)'
;MTRRDDSLIGQVVAANVVLVVLTLFGASLVTGLDLSVDHQRWQFLVLALAIILSLCVNMWMLQRRFRPLERLIDRIEEIDPAEASALDLPGSEPAEEISRLAQSFRRLLDRVEQERRRSGQLVMRAQEEERRRLARDLHDEVNQALTAILLRLEALAQDAPEKQSQEVAELKRLVNQAMDELLNLARQLRPTALDDHGLVPAIDAQLKRFAARTGVEVRMQSDGDAEALEEDVQTAIYRVAQEALANAGRPAHART
;
A
#
# COMPACT_ATOMS: atom_id res chain seq x y z
N MET A 1 -18.12 -16.71 -34.41
CA MET A 1 -18.56 -15.48 -35.11
C MET A 1 -17.45 -14.45 -35.00
N THR A 2 -16.54 -14.47 -35.96
CA THR A 2 -15.36 -13.60 -36.09
C THR A 2 -15.81 -12.29 -36.75
N ARG A 3 -15.86 -11.19 -35.98
CA ARG A 3 -16.43 -9.92 -36.43
C ARG A 3 -15.34 -8.85 -36.39
N ARG A 4 -14.87 -8.48 -37.60
CA ARG A 4 -14.48 -7.11 -37.99
C ARG A 4 -13.23 -6.47 -37.34
N ASP A 5 -12.07 -7.13 -37.41
CA ASP A 5 -10.78 -6.43 -37.26
C ASP A 5 -10.18 -5.98 -38.62
N ASP A 6 -10.86 -6.27 -39.74
CA ASP A 6 -10.41 -5.92 -41.11
C ASP A 6 -10.50 -4.41 -41.44
N SER A 7 -11.04 -3.57 -40.56
CA SER A 7 -11.41 -2.20 -40.92
C SER A 7 -10.26 -1.20 -40.87
N LEU A 8 -9.28 -1.34 -39.98
CA LEU A 8 -8.29 -0.26 -39.73
C LEU A 8 -7.10 -0.34 -40.67
N ILE A 9 -6.49 -1.51 -40.78
CA ILE A 9 -5.44 -1.78 -41.77
C ILE A 9 -6.04 -1.65 -43.18
N GLY A 10 -7.26 -2.16 -43.37
CA GLY A 10 -8.00 -2.04 -44.63
C GLY A 10 -8.25 -0.58 -45.05
N GLN A 11 -8.58 0.31 -44.12
CA GLN A 11 -8.76 1.73 -44.42
C GLN A 11 -7.46 2.46 -44.76
N VAL A 12 -6.35 2.14 -44.08
CA VAL A 12 -5.04 2.74 -44.38
C VAL A 12 -4.52 2.23 -45.73
N VAL A 13 -4.64 0.94 -45.99
CA VAL A 13 -4.29 0.34 -47.27
C VAL A 13 -5.17 0.90 -48.38
N ALA A 14 -6.48 1.02 -48.17
CA ALA A 14 -7.39 1.61 -49.16
C ALA A 14 -7.07 3.09 -49.43
N ALA A 15 -6.80 3.89 -48.39
CA ALA A 15 -6.39 5.29 -48.55
C ALA A 15 -5.07 5.40 -49.33
N ASN A 16 -4.08 4.56 -49.02
CA ASN A 16 -2.80 4.51 -49.74
C ASN A 16 -2.96 4.05 -51.18
N VAL A 17 -3.81 3.05 -51.45
CA VAL A 17 -4.11 2.57 -52.81
C VAL A 17 -4.78 3.67 -53.63
N VAL A 18 -5.78 4.36 -53.08
CA VAL A 18 -6.45 5.48 -53.76
C VAL A 18 -5.47 6.61 -54.05
N LEU A 19 -4.58 6.92 -53.10
CA LEU A 19 -3.55 7.95 -53.26
C LEU A 19 -2.57 7.59 -54.39
N VAL A 20 -2.12 6.34 -54.45
CA VAL A 20 -1.23 5.83 -55.51
C VAL A 20 -1.94 5.82 -56.87
N VAL A 21 -3.22 5.45 -56.92
CA VAL A 21 -4.01 5.49 -58.15
C VAL A 21 -4.18 6.94 -58.64
N LEU A 22 -4.44 7.89 -57.73
CA LEU A 22 -4.56 9.30 -58.09
C LEU A 22 -3.23 9.91 -58.57
N THR A 23 -2.10 9.55 -57.97
CA THR A 23 -0.79 10.02 -58.43
C THR A 23 -0.43 9.42 -59.80
N LEU A 24 -0.71 8.13 -60.02
CA LEU A 24 -0.51 7.48 -61.31
C LEU A 24 -1.42 8.06 -62.40
N PHE A 25 -2.69 8.32 -62.08
CA PHE A 25 -3.66 8.90 -63.00
C PHE A 25 -3.30 10.35 -63.35
N GLY A 26 -2.90 11.16 -62.37
CA GLY A 26 -2.41 12.52 -62.58
C GLY A 26 -1.15 12.56 -63.45
N ALA A 27 -0.20 11.66 -63.19
CA ALA A 27 0.98 11.49 -64.04
C ALA A 27 0.58 11.13 -65.48
N SER A 28 -0.33 10.17 -65.65
CA SER A 28 -0.81 9.72 -66.96
C SER A 28 -1.49 10.82 -67.77
N LEU A 29 -2.30 11.67 -67.13
CA LEU A 29 -3.00 12.81 -67.76
C LEU A 29 -2.03 13.89 -68.23
N VAL A 30 -1.02 14.20 -67.40
CA VAL A 30 -0.01 15.23 -67.71
C VAL A 30 0.95 14.75 -68.80
N THR A 31 1.22 13.44 -68.88
CA THR A 31 2.08 12.86 -69.92
C THR A 31 1.40 12.65 -71.28
N GLY A 32 0.10 12.97 -71.41
CA GLY A 32 -0.76 12.69 -72.57
C GLY A 32 -0.03 12.25 -73.85
N LEU A 33 0.19 10.93 -73.99
CA LEU A 33 0.68 10.16 -75.15
C LEU A 33 1.69 10.80 -76.14
N ASP A 34 2.43 11.86 -75.78
CA ASP A 34 3.38 12.52 -76.67
C ASP A 34 4.73 12.71 -75.96
N LEU A 35 5.63 11.74 -76.17
CA LEU A 35 6.96 11.65 -75.58
C LEU A 35 7.97 12.53 -76.34
N SER A 36 7.71 13.83 -76.45
CA SER A 36 8.69 14.79 -76.97
C SER A 36 9.60 15.31 -75.85
N VAL A 37 10.92 15.27 -76.08
CA VAL A 37 12.00 15.44 -75.08
C VAL A 37 11.98 16.82 -74.38
N ASP A 38 11.26 17.81 -74.92
CA ASP A 38 11.24 19.18 -74.39
C ASP A 38 10.38 19.35 -73.13
N HIS A 39 9.41 18.45 -72.88
CA HIS A 39 8.50 18.51 -71.71
C HIS A 39 8.99 17.70 -70.49
N GLN A 40 10.12 17.00 -70.60
CA GLN A 40 10.57 16.02 -69.62
C GLN A 40 10.87 16.62 -68.22
N ARG A 41 11.38 17.86 -68.14
CA ARG A 41 11.69 18.53 -66.86
C ARG A 41 10.44 18.88 -66.06
N TRP A 42 9.37 19.34 -66.72
CA TRP A 42 8.11 19.69 -66.05
C TRP A 42 7.37 18.45 -65.55
N GLN A 43 7.45 17.33 -66.27
CA GLN A 43 6.87 16.05 -65.83
C GLN A 43 7.50 15.55 -64.53
N PHE A 44 8.83 15.64 -64.39
CA PHE A 44 9.51 15.27 -63.15
C PHE A 44 9.09 16.15 -61.96
N LEU A 45 8.91 17.45 -62.18
CA LEU A 45 8.47 18.38 -61.12
C LEU A 45 7.05 18.07 -60.63
N VAL A 46 6.13 17.80 -61.54
CA VAL A 46 4.74 17.47 -61.19
C VAL A 46 4.66 16.15 -60.42
N LEU A 47 5.42 15.14 -60.85
CA LEU A 47 5.43 13.82 -60.20
C LEU A 47 6.09 13.89 -58.81
N ALA A 48 7.18 14.65 -58.67
CA ALA A 48 7.80 14.90 -57.37
C ALA A 48 6.86 15.63 -56.41
N LEU A 49 6.13 16.66 -56.88
CA LEU A 49 5.15 17.38 -56.06
C LEU A 49 4.01 16.48 -55.60
N ALA A 50 3.52 15.59 -56.48
CA ALA A 50 2.47 14.64 -56.15
C ALA A 50 2.91 13.61 -55.08
N ILE A 51 4.15 13.11 -55.16
CA ILE A 51 4.73 12.22 -54.15
C ILE A 51 4.89 12.93 -52.81
N ILE A 52 5.39 14.17 -52.81
CA ILE A 52 5.56 14.97 -51.59
C ILE A 52 4.21 15.24 -50.91
N LEU A 53 3.20 15.64 -51.68
CA LEU A 53 1.85 15.87 -51.15
C LEU A 53 1.26 14.60 -50.54
N SER A 54 1.45 13.46 -51.22
CA SER A 54 1.06 12.12 -50.75
C SER A 54 1.72 11.76 -49.41
N LEU A 55 3.05 11.94 -49.31
CA LEU A 55 3.80 11.72 -48.07
C LEU A 55 3.32 12.64 -46.94
N CYS A 56 3.04 13.91 -47.21
CA CYS A 56 2.53 14.85 -46.21
C CYS A 56 1.14 14.46 -45.70
N VAL A 57 0.22 14.05 -46.58
CA VAL A 57 -1.12 13.60 -46.20
C VAL A 57 -1.05 12.31 -45.38
N ASN A 58 -0.22 11.36 -45.80
CA ASN A 58 -0.02 10.11 -45.06
C ASN A 58 0.59 10.37 -43.68
N MET A 59 1.62 11.23 -43.59
CA MET A 59 2.23 11.63 -42.32
C MET A 59 1.24 12.35 -41.40
N TRP A 60 0.43 13.26 -41.93
CA TRP A 60 -0.61 13.95 -41.16
C TRP A 60 -1.67 13.00 -40.62
N MET A 61 -2.07 12.00 -41.42
CA MET A 61 -3.03 10.98 -41.04
C MET A 61 -2.50 10.03 -39.96
N LEU A 62 -1.22 9.62 -40.07
CA LEU A 62 -0.53 8.83 -39.06
C LEU A 62 -0.43 9.62 -37.74
N GLN A 63 0.05 10.87 -37.79
CA GLN A 63 0.19 11.71 -36.58
C GLN A 63 -1.16 11.97 -35.89
N ARG A 64 -2.23 12.22 -36.63
CA ARG A 64 -3.57 12.43 -36.05
C ARG A 64 -4.12 11.19 -35.35
N ARG A 65 -3.74 9.99 -35.80
CA ARG A 65 -4.21 8.71 -35.27
C ARG A 65 -3.36 8.12 -34.16
N PHE A 66 -2.06 8.44 -34.07
CA PHE A 66 -1.18 7.98 -32.98
C PHE A 66 -1.14 8.94 -31.77
N ARG A 67 -1.55 10.20 -31.94
CA ARG A 67 -1.72 11.15 -30.83
C ARG A 67 -2.54 10.63 -29.63
N PRO A 68 -3.62 9.85 -29.81
CA PRO A 68 -4.35 9.27 -28.69
C PRO A 68 -3.54 8.23 -27.89
N LEU A 69 -2.60 7.53 -28.53
CA LEU A 69 -1.76 6.51 -27.90
C LEU A 69 -0.65 7.15 -27.06
N GLU A 70 -0.01 8.20 -27.57
CA GLU A 70 0.97 9.00 -26.83
C GLU A 70 0.35 9.59 -25.56
N ARG A 71 -0.87 10.14 -25.66
CA ARG A 71 -1.61 10.63 -24.48
C ARG A 71 -1.95 9.54 -23.47
N LEU A 72 -2.10 8.29 -23.89
CA LEU A 72 -2.34 7.16 -23.00
C LEU A 72 -1.05 6.74 -22.29
N ILE A 73 0.09 6.77 -22.99
CA ILE A 73 1.41 6.47 -22.43
C ILE A 73 1.81 7.54 -21.41
N ASP A 74 1.70 8.82 -21.79
CA ASP A 74 2.04 9.95 -20.92
C ASP A 74 1.17 9.96 -19.66
N ARG A 75 -0.12 9.61 -19.77
CA ARG A 75 -1.01 9.50 -18.60
C ARG A 75 -0.75 8.27 -17.74
N ILE A 76 -0.20 7.19 -18.28
CA ILE A 76 0.20 6.02 -17.48
C ILE A 76 1.47 6.33 -16.68
N GLU A 77 2.36 7.17 -17.22
CA GLU A 77 3.57 7.61 -16.55
C GLU A 77 3.29 8.60 -15.40
N GLU A 78 2.13 9.27 -15.43
CA GLU A 78 1.71 10.27 -14.43
C GLU A 78 0.80 9.73 -13.30
N ILE A 79 0.22 8.53 -13.45
CA ILE A 79 -0.74 7.99 -12.46
C ILE A 79 -0.01 7.26 -11.33
N ASP A 80 -0.04 7.86 -10.14
CA ASP A 80 0.22 7.19 -8.86
C ASP A 80 -0.85 6.08 -8.67
N PRO A 81 -0.48 4.80 -8.43
CA PRO A 81 -1.43 3.67 -8.40
C PRO A 81 -2.63 3.84 -7.45
N ALA A 82 -2.55 4.76 -6.49
CA ALA A 82 -3.61 5.09 -5.55
C ALA A 82 -4.82 5.81 -6.19
N GLU A 83 -4.67 6.55 -7.30
CA GLU A 83 -5.73 7.38 -7.91
C GLU A 83 -6.39 6.74 -9.14
N ALA A 84 -5.85 5.63 -9.65
CA ALA A 84 -6.29 4.98 -10.89
C ALA A 84 -7.77 4.51 -10.90
N SER A 85 -8.37 4.34 -9.72
CA SER A 85 -9.76 3.90 -9.57
C SER A 85 -10.81 4.97 -9.91
N ALA A 86 -10.42 6.25 -10.02
CA ALA A 86 -11.35 7.37 -10.19
C ALA A 86 -11.52 7.87 -11.65
N LEU A 87 -10.77 7.37 -12.63
CA LEU A 87 -10.88 7.86 -14.01
C LEU A 87 -12.06 7.24 -14.78
N ASP A 88 -13.12 8.04 -14.90
CA ASP A 88 -14.23 7.88 -15.84
C ASP A 88 -13.78 8.29 -17.25
N LEU A 89 -13.76 7.34 -18.19
CA LEU A 89 -13.28 7.56 -19.56
C LEU A 89 -14.49 7.92 -20.45
N PRO A 90 -14.54 9.12 -21.08
CA PRO A 90 -15.68 9.50 -21.90
C PRO A 90 -15.78 8.65 -23.17
N GLY A 91 -16.95 8.04 -23.35
CA GLY A 91 -17.29 7.20 -24.49
C GLY A 91 -17.43 8.00 -25.78
N SER A 92 -16.42 7.90 -26.65
CA SER A 92 -16.57 8.23 -28.07
C SER A 92 -15.68 7.29 -28.91
N GLU A 93 -16.32 6.36 -29.61
CA GLU A 93 -15.68 5.41 -30.53
C GLU A 93 -14.86 6.13 -31.61
N PRO A 94 -13.60 5.74 -31.84
CA PRO A 94 -13.29 4.45 -32.45
C PRO A 94 -12.02 3.80 -31.86
N ALA A 95 -12.18 2.84 -30.94
CA ALA A 95 -11.17 1.83 -30.61
C ALA A 95 -11.70 0.88 -29.53
N GLU A 96 -12.52 -0.09 -29.93
CA GLU A 96 -12.92 -1.19 -29.06
C GLU A 96 -11.68 -1.89 -28.45
N GLU A 97 -10.60 -1.99 -29.21
CA GLU A 97 -9.30 -2.51 -28.77
C GLU A 97 -8.65 -1.66 -27.66
N ILE A 98 -8.65 -0.33 -27.79
CA ILE A 98 -8.09 0.57 -26.75
C ILE A 98 -8.96 0.52 -25.49
N SER A 99 -10.28 0.46 -25.63
CA SER A 99 -11.17 0.29 -24.48
C SER A 99 -10.97 -1.06 -23.79
N ARG A 100 -10.77 -2.15 -24.56
CA ARG A 100 -10.45 -3.49 -24.02
C ARG A 100 -9.10 -3.52 -23.33
N LEU A 101 -8.09 -2.86 -23.88
CA LEU A 101 -6.76 -2.74 -23.26
C LEU A 101 -6.84 -1.93 -21.96
N ALA A 102 -7.52 -0.78 -21.98
CA ALA A 102 -7.73 0.04 -20.79
C ALA A 102 -8.48 -0.72 -19.69
N GLN A 103 -9.52 -1.49 -20.05
CA GLN A 103 -10.26 -2.31 -19.09
C GLN A 103 -9.46 -3.51 -18.58
N SER A 104 -8.56 -4.08 -19.39
CA SER A 104 -7.66 -5.16 -18.96
C SER A 104 -6.59 -4.64 -18.02
N PHE A 105 -6.02 -3.47 -18.30
CA PHE A 105 -5.06 -2.81 -17.43
C PHE A 105 -5.70 -2.44 -16.08
N ARG A 106 -6.92 -1.90 -16.09
CA ARG A 106 -7.67 -1.60 -14.86
C ARG A 106 -7.88 -2.85 -13.99
N ARG A 107 -8.24 -3.98 -14.60
CA ARG A 107 -8.36 -5.28 -13.91
C ARG A 107 -7.03 -5.77 -13.32
N LEU A 108 -5.91 -5.54 -14.01
CA LEU A 108 -4.58 -5.88 -13.49
C LEU A 108 -4.21 -5.00 -12.30
N LEU A 109 -4.45 -3.69 -12.38
CA LEU A 109 -4.20 -2.76 -11.27
C LEU A 109 -5.04 -3.12 -10.04
N ASP A 110 -6.34 -3.37 -10.21
CA ASP A 110 -7.21 -3.80 -9.11
C ASP A 110 -6.70 -5.08 -8.45
N ARG A 111 -6.21 -6.04 -9.25
CA ARG A 111 -5.68 -7.31 -8.74
C ARG A 111 -4.37 -7.12 -7.98
N VAL A 112 -3.45 -6.29 -8.49
CA VAL A 112 -2.20 -5.95 -7.81
C VAL A 112 -2.48 -5.25 -6.49
N GLU A 113 -3.40 -4.30 -6.45
CA GLU A 113 -3.78 -3.59 -5.24
C GLU A 113 -4.44 -4.53 -4.21
N GLN A 114 -5.32 -5.44 -4.66
CA GLN A 114 -5.91 -6.46 -3.79
C GLN A 114 -4.85 -7.42 -3.21
N GLU A 115 -3.92 -7.89 -4.05
CA GLU A 115 -2.82 -8.76 -3.59
C GLU A 115 -1.89 -8.03 -2.61
N ARG A 116 -1.61 -6.75 -2.85
CA ARG A 116 -0.81 -5.91 -1.95
C ARG A 116 -1.50 -5.73 -0.61
N ARG A 117 -2.80 -5.41 -0.59
CA ARG A 117 -3.60 -5.30 0.65
C ARG A 117 -3.63 -6.61 1.41
N ARG A 118 -3.88 -7.73 0.72
CA ARG A 118 -3.92 -9.06 1.34
C ARG A 118 -2.56 -9.45 1.92
N SER A 119 -1.48 -9.18 1.21
CA SER A 119 -0.12 -9.43 1.70
C SER A 119 0.20 -8.57 2.91
N GLY A 120 -0.17 -7.28 2.89
CA GLY A 120 -0.03 -6.38 4.04
C GLY A 120 -0.78 -6.88 5.28
N GLN A 121 -2.02 -7.34 5.11
CA GLN A 121 -2.81 -7.93 6.19
C GLN A 121 -2.18 -9.21 6.76
N LEU A 122 -1.64 -10.10 5.90
CA LEU A 122 -0.95 -11.31 6.34
C LEU A 122 0.32 -10.99 7.14
N VAL A 123 1.11 -10.01 6.70
CA VAL A 123 2.31 -9.58 7.41
C VAL A 123 1.96 -8.97 8.76
N MET A 124 0.93 -8.13 8.84
CA MET A 124 0.46 -7.55 10.10
C MET A 124 0.02 -8.64 11.09
N ARG A 125 -0.80 -9.60 10.64
CA ARG A 125 -1.23 -10.73 11.47
C ARG A 125 -0.05 -11.57 11.95
N ALA A 126 0.90 -11.88 11.07
CA ALA A 126 2.10 -12.61 11.45
C ALA A 126 2.95 -11.86 12.49
N GLN A 127 3.06 -10.53 12.38
CA GLN A 127 3.74 -9.71 13.39
C GLN A 127 3.01 -9.68 14.73
N GLU A 128 1.67 -9.66 14.73
CA GLU A 128 0.87 -9.71 15.96
C GLU A 128 0.95 -11.08 16.64
N GLU A 129 0.98 -12.15 15.86
CA GLU A 129 1.18 -13.51 16.33
C GLU A 129 2.61 -13.71 16.86
N GLU A 130 3.62 -13.10 16.24
CA GLU A 130 4.99 -13.15 16.78
C GLU A 130 5.10 -12.36 18.08
N ARG A 131 4.50 -11.16 18.15
CA ARG A 131 4.37 -10.41 19.41
C ARG A 131 3.63 -11.21 20.48
N ARG A 132 2.70 -12.11 20.09
CA ARG A 132 2.01 -13.06 20.99
C ARG A 132 2.97 -13.96 21.68
N ARG A 133 3.76 -14.63 20.86
CA ARG A 133 4.67 -15.66 21.25
C ARG A 133 5.73 -15.04 22.15
N LEU A 134 6.33 -13.93 21.71
CA LEU A 134 7.36 -13.23 22.47
C LEU A 134 6.87 -12.74 23.85
N ALA A 135 5.68 -12.14 23.93
CA ALA A 135 5.14 -11.67 25.21
C ALA A 135 4.88 -12.84 26.17
N ARG A 136 4.38 -13.97 25.67
CA ARG A 136 4.13 -15.18 26.46
C ARG A 136 5.44 -15.83 26.92
N ASP A 137 6.39 -16.03 26.02
CA ASP A 137 7.67 -16.67 26.32
C ASP A 137 8.45 -15.82 27.35
N LEU A 138 8.47 -14.49 27.19
CA LEU A 138 9.04 -13.57 28.17
C LEU A 138 8.34 -13.67 29.53
N HIS A 139 7.00 -13.67 29.53
CA HIS A 139 6.24 -13.74 30.77
C HIS A 139 6.45 -15.08 31.49
N ASP A 140 6.45 -16.21 30.78
CA ASP A 140 6.46 -17.51 31.42
C ASP A 140 7.87 -17.94 31.80
N GLU A 141 8.84 -17.90 30.87
CA GLU A 141 10.20 -18.38 31.16
C GLU A 141 10.95 -17.46 32.12
N VAL A 142 10.85 -16.15 31.93
CA VAL A 142 11.64 -15.20 32.71
C VAL A 142 11.02 -14.96 34.09
N ASN A 143 9.69 -14.90 34.23
CA ASN A 143 9.09 -14.82 35.58
C ASN A 143 9.38 -16.09 36.38
N GLN A 144 9.36 -17.27 35.77
CA GLN A 144 9.71 -18.51 36.47
C GLN A 144 11.16 -18.47 36.97
N ALA A 145 12.10 -18.04 36.13
CA ALA A 145 13.50 -17.90 36.52
C ALA A 145 13.69 -16.88 37.66
N LEU A 146 13.08 -15.69 37.56
CA LEU A 146 13.18 -14.65 38.58
C LEU A 146 12.51 -15.08 39.90
N THR A 147 11.38 -15.78 39.83
CA THR A 147 10.70 -16.34 41.01
C THR A 147 11.58 -17.38 41.70
N ALA A 148 12.23 -18.26 40.94
CA ALA A 148 13.16 -19.25 41.50
C ALA A 148 14.36 -18.58 42.18
N ILE A 149 14.88 -17.48 41.61
CA ILE A 149 15.94 -16.67 42.23
C ILE A 149 15.44 -16.04 43.53
N LEU A 150 14.24 -15.45 43.53
CA LEU A 150 13.62 -14.84 44.70
C LEU A 150 13.45 -15.85 45.86
N LEU A 151 12.96 -17.05 45.56
CA LEU A 151 12.81 -18.14 46.55
C LEU A 151 14.17 -18.57 47.13
N ARG A 152 15.21 -18.65 46.29
CA ARG A 152 16.58 -18.94 46.75
C ARG A 152 17.14 -17.81 47.62
N LEU A 153 16.89 -16.55 47.26
CA LEU A 153 17.29 -15.40 48.07
C LEU A 153 16.50 -15.34 49.38
N GLU A 154 15.25 -15.77 49.41
CA GLU A 154 14.46 -15.94 50.63
C GLU A 154 15.05 -16.98 51.56
N ALA A 155 15.42 -18.16 51.04
CA ALA A 155 16.08 -19.19 51.82
C ALA A 155 17.43 -18.70 52.37
N LEU A 156 18.25 -18.06 51.53
CA LEU A 156 19.53 -17.48 51.97
C LEU A 156 19.35 -16.39 53.03
N ALA A 157 18.29 -15.58 52.95
CA ALA A 157 18.01 -14.54 53.94
C ALA A 157 17.70 -15.11 55.33
N GLN A 158 17.13 -16.32 55.41
CA GLN A 158 16.79 -16.95 56.69
C GLN A 158 18.04 -17.43 57.45
N ASP A 159 19.07 -17.87 56.73
CA ASP A 159 20.30 -18.43 57.31
C ASP A 159 21.50 -17.45 57.29
N ALA A 160 21.32 -16.24 56.72
CA ALA A 160 22.40 -15.28 56.56
C ALA A 160 22.81 -14.59 57.88
N PRO A 161 24.13 -14.50 58.19
CA PRO A 161 24.64 -13.63 59.24
C PRO A 161 24.21 -12.17 59.02
N GLU A 162 24.04 -11.41 60.10
CA GLU A 162 23.53 -10.03 60.08
C GLU A 162 24.30 -9.09 59.12
N LYS A 163 25.60 -9.34 58.92
CA LYS A 163 26.46 -8.62 57.95
C LYS A 163 26.09 -8.86 56.47
N GLN A 164 25.46 -9.99 56.13
CA GLN A 164 25.08 -10.36 54.76
C GLN A 164 23.58 -10.11 54.48
N SER A 165 22.78 -9.87 55.53
CA SER A 165 21.34 -9.59 55.42
C SER A 165 21.03 -8.37 54.54
N GLN A 166 21.82 -7.30 54.64
CA GLN A 166 21.67 -6.12 53.79
C GLN A 166 21.93 -6.42 52.31
N GLU A 167 22.95 -7.21 52.00
CA GLU A 167 23.31 -7.57 50.62
C GLU A 167 22.24 -8.47 49.98
N VAL A 168 21.69 -9.42 50.75
CA VAL A 168 20.56 -10.25 50.31
C VAL A 168 19.28 -9.42 50.09
N ALA A 169 19.01 -8.44 50.95
CA ALA A 169 17.88 -7.53 50.79
C ALA A 169 18.02 -6.65 49.54
N GLU A 170 19.24 -6.18 49.24
CA GLU A 170 19.53 -5.41 48.03
C GLU A 170 19.33 -6.26 46.75
N LEU A 171 19.84 -7.50 46.74
CA LEU A 171 19.64 -8.44 45.63
C LEU A 171 18.15 -8.73 45.40
N LYS A 172 17.37 -8.94 46.46
CA LYS A 172 15.91 -9.08 46.36
C LYS A 172 15.27 -7.85 45.72
N ARG A 173 15.70 -6.65 46.11
CA ARG A 173 15.17 -5.40 45.52
C ARG A 173 15.47 -5.31 44.03
N LEU A 174 16.68 -5.67 43.61
CA LEU A 174 17.09 -5.68 42.20
C LEU A 174 16.31 -6.71 41.38
N VAL A 175 16.09 -7.92 41.92
CA VAL A 175 15.29 -8.96 41.23
C VAL A 175 13.84 -8.51 41.05
N ASN A 176 13.23 -7.92 42.09
CA ASN A 176 11.87 -7.37 41.98
C ASN A 176 11.79 -6.23 40.95
N GLN A 177 12.79 -5.34 40.92
CA GLN A 177 12.85 -4.28 39.92
C GLN A 177 12.97 -4.85 38.49
N ALA A 178 13.80 -5.87 38.30
CA ALA A 178 13.93 -6.55 37.00
C ALA A 178 12.63 -7.25 36.59
N MET A 179 11.89 -7.86 37.53
CA MET A 179 10.55 -8.42 37.27
C MET A 179 9.58 -7.34 36.81
N ASP A 180 9.54 -6.20 37.49
CA ASP A 180 8.65 -5.09 37.13
C ASP A 180 8.97 -4.52 35.74
N GLU A 181 10.25 -4.36 35.41
CA GLU A 181 10.71 -3.90 34.10
C GLU A 181 10.37 -4.90 32.99
N LEU A 182 10.58 -6.20 33.21
CA LEU A 182 10.20 -7.27 32.28
C LEU A 182 8.69 -7.31 32.04
N LEU A 183 7.89 -7.28 33.11
CA LEU A 183 6.44 -7.29 33.01
C LEU A 183 5.92 -6.04 32.29
N ASN A 184 6.59 -4.88 32.46
CA ASN A 184 6.28 -3.69 31.69
C ASN A 184 6.59 -3.88 30.19
N LEU A 185 7.73 -4.47 29.85
CA LEU A 185 8.11 -4.74 28.46
C LEU A 185 7.18 -5.76 27.78
N ALA A 186 6.85 -6.86 28.46
CA ALA A 186 5.91 -7.87 27.98
C ALA A 186 4.54 -7.24 27.69
N ARG A 187 4.05 -6.39 28.59
CA ARG A 187 2.80 -5.63 28.41
C ARG A 187 2.82 -4.61 27.26
N GLN A 188 4.00 -4.09 26.89
CA GLN A 188 4.17 -3.24 25.70
C GLN A 188 4.16 -4.06 24.39
N LEU A 189 4.69 -5.29 24.42
CA LEU A 189 4.71 -6.19 23.27
C LEU A 189 3.31 -6.70 22.92
N ARG A 190 2.56 -7.20 23.91
CA ARG A 190 1.10 -7.32 23.85
C ARG A 190 0.52 -7.36 25.27
N PRO A 191 -0.67 -6.81 25.53
CA PRO A 191 -1.27 -6.91 26.84
C PRO A 191 -1.80 -8.33 27.03
N THR A 192 -1.01 -9.24 27.61
CA THR A 192 -1.48 -10.57 28.01
C THR A 192 -2.69 -10.50 28.94
N ALA A 193 -2.81 -9.41 29.73
CA ALA A 193 -4.01 -9.13 30.51
C ALA A 193 -5.30 -9.02 29.67
N LEU A 194 -5.20 -8.59 28.40
CA LEU A 194 -6.33 -8.59 27.46
C LEU A 194 -6.73 -10.01 27.08
N ASP A 195 -5.73 -10.87 26.86
CA ASP A 195 -5.91 -12.26 26.45
C ASP A 195 -6.50 -13.11 27.60
N ASP A 196 -6.05 -12.89 28.83
CA ASP A 196 -6.41 -13.74 29.99
C ASP A 196 -7.68 -13.27 30.71
N HIS A 197 -7.98 -11.97 30.68
CA HIS A 197 -9.03 -11.37 31.51
C HIS A 197 -10.01 -10.48 30.73
N GLY A 198 -9.80 -10.28 29.43
CA GLY A 198 -10.65 -9.46 28.58
C GLY A 198 -10.38 -7.95 28.69
N LEU A 199 -11.00 -7.19 27.78
CA LEU A 199 -10.78 -5.75 27.59
C LEU A 199 -11.04 -4.90 28.83
N VAL A 200 -12.18 -5.10 29.49
CA VAL A 200 -12.60 -4.25 30.61
C VAL A 200 -11.65 -4.40 31.81
N PRO A 201 -11.34 -5.63 32.29
CA PRO A 201 -10.38 -5.82 33.38
C PRO A 201 -8.96 -5.34 33.04
N ALA A 202 -8.53 -5.52 31.78
CA ALA A 202 -7.22 -5.07 31.34
C ALA A 202 -7.07 -3.54 31.42
N ILE A 203 -8.09 -2.78 30.98
CA ILE A 203 -8.12 -1.31 31.07
C ILE A 203 -8.18 -0.87 32.55
N ASP A 204 -9.02 -1.50 33.38
CA ASP A 204 -9.13 -1.17 34.81
C ASP A 204 -7.78 -1.34 35.54
N ALA A 205 -7.07 -2.44 35.29
CA ALA A 205 -5.74 -2.67 35.84
C ALA A 205 -4.74 -1.59 35.40
N GLN A 206 -4.88 -1.07 34.18
CA GLN A 206 -4.04 0.00 33.69
C GLN A 206 -4.36 1.35 34.36
N LEU A 207 -5.63 1.68 34.55
CA LEU A 207 -6.09 2.89 35.23
C LEU A 207 -5.63 2.89 36.70
N LYS A 208 -5.74 1.76 37.41
CA LYS A 208 -5.24 1.61 38.78
C LYS A 208 -3.74 1.89 38.90
N ARG A 209 -2.94 1.38 37.96
CA ARG A 209 -1.49 1.66 37.91
C ARG A 209 -1.20 3.12 37.59
N PHE A 210 -1.97 3.73 36.69
CA PHE A 210 -1.84 5.15 36.39
C PHE A 210 -2.15 6.02 37.61
N ALA A 211 -3.24 5.73 38.33
CA ALA A 211 -3.63 6.39 39.56
C ALA A 211 -2.54 6.24 40.64
N ALA A 212 -2.01 5.03 40.84
CA ALA A 212 -0.93 4.78 41.80
C ALA A 212 0.35 5.57 41.48
N ARG A 213 0.67 5.76 40.19
CA ARG A 213 1.87 6.48 39.76
C ARG A 213 1.72 8.00 39.76
N THR A 214 0.53 8.51 39.46
CA THR A 214 0.30 9.96 39.26
C THR A 214 -0.45 10.62 40.41
N GLY A 215 -1.09 9.83 41.28
CA GLY A 215 -1.96 10.33 42.35
C GLY A 215 -3.32 10.84 41.86
N VAL A 216 -3.63 10.73 40.57
CA VAL A 216 -4.89 11.21 39.97
C VAL A 216 -6.02 10.22 40.26
N GLU A 217 -7.19 10.72 40.64
CA GLU A 217 -8.41 9.91 40.77
C GLU A 217 -8.92 9.51 39.37
N VAL A 218 -9.14 8.23 39.15
CA VAL A 218 -9.56 7.69 37.85
C VAL A 218 -10.85 6.90 38.03
N ARG A 219 -11.83 7.12 37.15
CA ARG A 219 -13.10 6.40 37.14
C ARG A 219 -13.35 5.80 35.75
N MET A 220 -13.66 4.52 35.72
CA MET A 220 -14.03 3.80 34.50
C MET A 220 -15.54 3.55 34.47
N GLN A 221 -16.14 3.72 33.30
CA GLN A 221 -17.49 3.26 33.00
C GLN A 221 -17.45 2.53 31.66
N SER A 222 -18.05 1.35 31.60
CA SER A 222 -18.26 0.60 30.36
C SER A 222 -19.74 0.29 30.20
N ASP A 223 -20.24 0.45 29.00
CA ASP A 223 -21.59 0.03 28.61
C ASP A 223 -21.48 -0.91 27.40
N GLY A 224 -22.33 -1.93 27.36
CA GLY A 224 -22.27 -3.01 26.37
C GLY A 224 -21.35 -4.19 26.72
N ASP A 225 -21.32 -5.16 25.82
CA ASP A 225 -20.55 -6.41 25.95
C ASP A 225 -19.24 -6.31 25.18
N ALA A 226 -18.13 -6.17 25.91
CA ALA A 226 -16.80 -6.08 25.33
C ALA A 226 -16.29 -7.41 24.77
N GLU A 227 -16.83 -8.54 25.22
CA GLU A 227 -16.45 -9.88 24.74
C GLU A 227 -17.02 -10.16 23.35
N ALA A 228 -18.09 -9.46 22.95
CA ALA A 228 -18.68 -9.54 21.62
C ALA A 228 -17.84 -8.87 20.51
N LEU A 229 -16.78 -8.13 20.87
CA LEU A 229 -15.89 -7.47 19.91
C LEU A 229 -14.86 -8.44 19.34
N GLU A 230 -14.51 -8.31 18.06
CA GLU A 230 -13.39 -9.04 17.48
C GLU A 230 -12.07 -8.71 18.21
N GLU A 231 -11.19 -9.70 18.32
CA GLU A 231 -9.93 -9.59 19.09
C GLU A 231 -9.03 -8.44 18.61
N ASP A 232 -8.99 -8.19 17.30
CA ASP A 232 -8.25 -7.09 16.68
C ASP A 232 -8.80 -5.73 17.16
N VAL A 233 -10.12 -5.62 17.30
CA VAL A 233 -10.81 -4.40 17.78
C VAL A 233 -10.54 -4.19 19.27
N GLN A 234 -10.62 -5.24 20.08
CA GLN A 234 -10.28 -5.17 21.50
C GLN A 234 -8.83 -4.70 21.70
N THR A 235 -7.90 -5.27 20.92
CA THR A 235 -6.48 -4.90 20.94
C THR A 235 -6.27 -3.44 20.54
N ALA A 236 -6.96 -2.97 19.49
CA ALA A 236 -6.91 -1.59 19.06
C ALA A 236 -7.40 -0.61 20.14
N ILE A 237 -8.56 -0.89 20.76
CA ILE A 237 -9.12 -0.08 21.85
C ILE A 237 -8.15 -0.03 23.03
N TYR A 238 -7.60 -1.18 23.43
CA TYR A 238 -6.63 -1.23 24.51
C TYR A 238 -5.39 -0.36 24.20
N ARG A 239 -4.83 -0.43 22.99
CA ARG A 239 -3.68 0.40 22.60
C ARG A 239 -4.00 1.89 22.61
N VAL A 240 -5.19 2.28 22.17
CA VAL A 240 -5.64 3.68 22.22
C VAL A 240 -5.72 4.17 23.67
N ALA A 241 -6.31 3.37 24.56
CA ALA A 241 -6.33 3.70 25.99
C ALA A 241 -4.92 3.80 26.58
N GLN A 242 -4.00 2.91 26.13
CA GLN A 242 -2.62 2.91 26.58
C GLN A 242 -1.88 4.20 26.23
N GLU A 243 -1.98 4.61 24.97
CA GLU A 243 -1.34 5.83 24.47
C GLU A 243 -2.00 7.08 25.06
N ALA A 244 -3.32 7.09 25.24
CA ALA A 244 -4.03 8.17 25.91
C ALA A 244 -3.54 8.39 27.35
N LEU A 245 -3.38 7.31 28.12
CA LEU A 245 -2.84 7.38 29.49
C LEU A 245 -1.35 7.75 29.51
N ALA A 246 -0.56 7.28 28.55
CA ALA A 246 0.83 7.68 28.42
C ALA A 246 0.95 9.19 28.15
N ASN A 247 0.08 9.73 27.29
CA ASN A 247 0.00 11.16 27.01
C ASN A 247 -0.49 11.97 28.21
N ALA A 248 -1.51 11.50 28.93
CA ALA A 248 -2.03 12.16 30.12
C ALA A 248 -1.02 12.19 31.28
N GLY A 249 -0.14 11.19 31.38
CA GLY A 249 0.88 11.08 32.42
C GLY A 249 2.17 11.83 32.14
N ARG A 250 2.37 12.38 30.94
CA ARG A 250 3.52 13.26 30.66
C ARG A 250 3.29 14.59 31.37
N PRO A 251 4.24 15.09 32.19
CA PRO A 251 4.22 16.49 32.61
C PRO A 251 4.18 17.31 31.33
N ALA A 252 3.22 18.23 31.22
CA ALA A 252 3.14 19.18 30.11
C ALA A 252 4.49 19.90 30.00
N HIS A 253 5.39 19.37 29.17
CA HIS A 253 6.56 20.10 28.77
C HIS A 253 6.01 21.25 27.96
N ALA A 254 6.16 22.43 28.56
CA ALA A 254 5.81 23.70 27.99
C ALA A 254 6.21 23.70 26.51
N ARG A 255 5.24 24.03 25.66
CA ARG A 255 5.53 24.47 24.30
C ARG A 255 6.41 25.72 24.40
N THR A 256 7.62 25.63 23.89
CA THR A 256 8.39 26.76 23.33
C THR A 256 8.69 26.42 21.89
#